data_AF-A0AAE5VP29-F1
#
_entry.id   AF-A0AAE5VP29-F1
#
_cell.length_a   1.000
_cell.length_b   1.000
_cell.length_c   1.000
_cell.angle_alpha   90.00
_cell.angle_beta   90.00
_cell.angle_gamma   90.00
#
_symmetry.space_group_name_H-M   'P 1'
#
loop_
_entity.id
_entity.type
_entity.pdbx_description
1 polymer ?
#
loop_
_entity_poly.entity_id
_entity_poly.type
_entity_poly.pdbx_seq_one_letter_code
_entity_poly.pdbx_strand_id
1 'polypeptide(L)'
;MTNFASGIAIAEVASLLGDAARANMLSALMGGQALTAGELARHAGVTAQTTSGHLSLLADAQLVTLEKQGRHRYYRLASQEVAQAIDALMAVASAGPKRYRPVGPKDEALRTARTCYDHMAGKLAVSVADALCEKSYVALSDGAALVTEEGQKFFCDFGVDLKPDNVSKRPLCRACLDWSERRMHLAGKLGAGLLDRFTALGWVARISETRALRVTPAGEVGFRTTFGLPLEWRLSSPAETKNDGCESRHL
;
A
#
# COMPACT_ATOMS: atom_id res chain seq x y z
N MET A 1 -5.15 -1.76 30.90
CA MET A 1 -5.58 -0.35 30.75
C MET A 1 -6.15 -0.21 29.35
N THR A 2 -7.45 0.01 29.24
CA THR A 2 -8.13 0.28 27.96
C THR A 2 -7.64 1.63 27.46
N ASN A 3 -6.87 1.61 26.36
CA ASN A 3 -6.35 2.83 25.74
C ASN A 3 -7.52 3.50 24.99
N PHE A 4 -8.36 4.27 25.70
CA PHE A 4 -9.40 5.05 25.08
C PHE A 4 -8.74 6.19 24.31
N ALA A 5 -8.80 6.16 22.98
CA ALA A 5 -8.42 7.29 22.16
C ALA A 5 -9.35 8.47 22.44
N SER A 6 -8.84 9.52 23.09
CA SER A 6 -9.59 10.75 23.30
C SER A 6 -9.57 11.60 22.03
N GLY A 7 -10.54 12.51 21.89
CA GLY A 7 -10.52 13.50 20.80
C GLY A 7 -9.24 14.35 20.78
N ILE A 8 -8.63 14.57 21.95
CA ILE A 8 -7.34 15.29 22.08
C ILE A 8 -6.20 14.48 21.46
N ALA A 9 -6.11 13.18 21.77
CA ALA A 9 -5.08 12.31 21.20
C ALA A 9 -5.23 12.18 19.67
N ILE A 10 -6.46 12.12 19.17
CA ILE A 10 -6.75 12.15 17.73
C ILE A 10 -6.27 13.48 17.12
N ALA A 11 -6.59 14.62 17.74
CA ALA A 11 -6.18 15.93 17.25
C ALA A 11 -4.65 16.11 17.24
N GLU A 12 -3.96 15.60 18.24
CA GLU A 12 -2.50 15.62 18.32
C GLU A 12 -1.87 14.86 17.15
N VAL A 13 -2.27 13.60 16.93
CA VAL A 13 -1.80 12.79 15.79
C VAL A 13 -2.16 13.46 14.47
N ALA A 14 -3.40 13.94 14.32
CA ALA A 14 -3.85 14.62 13.11
C ALA A 14 -3.04 15.90 12.82
N SER A 15 -2.67 16.67 13.85
CA SER A 15 -1.84 17.88 13.71
C SER A 15 -0.42 17.56 13.23
N LEU A 16 0.13 16.42 13.63
CA LEU A 16 1.41 15.94 13.12
C LEU A 16 1.29 15.50 11.67
N LEU A 17 0.21 14.80 11.30
CA LEU A 17 -0.01 14.36 9.92
C LEU A 17 -0.36 15.51 8.96
N GLY A 18 -0.94 16.60 9.46
CA GLY A 18 -1.42 17.74 8.68
C GLY A 18 -0.32 18.64 8.06
N ASP A 19 0.96 18.34 8.29
CA ASP A 19 2.10 19.06 7.72
C ASP A 19 2.65 18.34 6.49
N ALA A 20 2.87 19.09 5.41
CA ALA A 20 3.26 18.52 4.12
C ALA A 20 4.61 17.78 4.18
N ALA A 21 5.60 18.29 4.93
CA ALA A 21 6.90 17.64 5.04
C ALA A 21 6.77 16.32 5.80
N ARG A 22 6.07 16.32 6.93
CA ARG A 22 5.81 15.09 7.71
C ARG A 22 4.99 14.07 6.93
N ALA A 23 3.94 14.51 6.23
CA ALA A 23 3.12 13.65 5.37
C ALA A 23 3.95 13.00 4.26
N ASN A 24 4.87 13.75 3.63
CA ASN A 24 5.78 13.21 2.61
C ASN A 24 6.78 12.19 3.19
N MET A 25 7.34 12.45 4.38
CA MET A 25 8.22 11.49 5.07
C MET A 25 7.49 10.19 5.38
N LEU A 26 6.32 10.28 6.00
CA LEU A 26 5.49 9.12 6.34
C LEU A 26 5.06 8.35 5.10
N SER A 27 4.69 9.05 4.03
CA SER A 27 4.34 8.45 2.74
C SER A 27 5.52 7.73 2.08
N ALA A 28 6.76 8.17 2.30
CA ALA A 28 7.96 7.48 1.83
C ALA A 28 8.22 6.18 2.61
N LEU A 29 7.96 6.18 3.92
CA LEU A 29 8.11 5.01 4.79
C LEU A 29 7.07 3.91 4.55
N MET A 30 5.97 4.22 3.85
CA MET A 30 4.98 3.24 3.38
C MET A 30 5.55 2.22 2.38
N GLY A 31 6.83 2.30 1.98
CA GLY A 31 7.50 1.21 1.25
C GLY A 31 7.89 0.02 2.12
N GLY A 32 7.73 0.14 3.45
CA GLY A 32 8.13 -0.86 4.45
C GLY A 32 9.63 -0.86 4.75
N GLN A 33 10.42 -0.10 3.98
CA GLN A 33 11.86 0.03 4.18
C GLN A 33 12.16 1.10 5.23
N ALA A 34 13.21 0.86 6.03
CA ALA A 34 13.73 1.88 6.93
C ALA A 34 14.59 2.87 6.14
N LEU A 35 14.35 4.16 6.29
CA LEU A 35 15.04 5.23 5.56
C LEU A 35 15.85 6.12 6.51
N THR A 36 16.97 6.65 6.04
CA THR A 36 17.77 7.62 6.78
C THR A 36 17.10 9.00 6.82
N ALA A 37 17.51 9.83 7.78
CA ALA A 37 17.06 11.22 7.84
C ALA A 37 17.38 12.01 6.54
N GLY A 38 18.49 11.70 5.86
CA GLY A 38 18.86 12.36 4.61
C GLY A 38 17.92 12.00 3.45
N GLU A 39 17.55 10.72 3.32
CA GLU A 39 16.57 10.28 2.34
C GLU A 39 15.19 10.91 2.61
N LEU A 40 14.77 10.92 3.89
CA LEU A 40 13.50 11.54 4.29
C LEU A 40 13.48 13.05 4.04
N ALA A 41 14.60 13.74 4.24
CA ALA A 41 14.76 15.15 3.88
C ALA A 41 14.53 15.39 2.38
N ARG A 42 15.10 14.52 1.52
CA ARG A 42 14.92 14.57 0.06
C ARG A 42 13.46 14.33 -0.35
N HIS A 43 12.76 13.40 0.31
CA HIS A 43 11.34 13.16 0.06
C HIS A 43 10.46 14.33 0.51
N ALA A 44 10.81 14.98 1.61
CA ALA A 44 10.06 16.10 2.16
C ALA A 44 10.37 17.45 1.50
N GLY A 45 11.52 17.57 0.82
CA GLY A 45 11.96 18.84 0.23
C GLY A 45 12.41 19.87 1.27
N VAL A 46 12.90 19.43 2.44
CA VAL A 46 13.31 20.30 3.55
C VAL A 46 14.74 20.02 4.01
N THR A 47 15.31 20.92 4.81
CA THR A 47 16.71 20.79 5.28
C THR A 47 16.88 19.63 6.27
N ALA A 48 18.12 19.21 6.51
CA ALA A 48 18.44 18.20 7.52
C ALA A 48 18.05 18.64 8.95
N GLN A 49 18.19 19.94 9.26
CA GLN A 49 17.80 20.49 10.56
C GLN A 49 16.29 20.42 10.76
N THR A 50 15.52 20.87 9.76
CA THR A 50 14.05 20.77 9.76
C THR A 50 13.60 19.31 9.87
N THR A 51 14.27 18.41 9.13
CA THR A 51 13.97 16.97 9.15
C THR A 51 14.19 16.37 10.52
N SER A 52 15.28 16.72 11.21
CA SER A 52 15.55 16.22 12.56
C SER A 52 14.44 16.60 13.54
N GLY A 53 13.97 17.85 13.49
CA GLY A 53 12.84 18.32 14.32
C GLY A 53 11.53 17.58 14.01
N HIS A 54 11.21 17.37 12.73
CA HIS A 54 10.05 16.58 12.34
C HIS A 54 10.13 15.13 12.82
N LEU A 55 11.29 14.49 12.69
CA LEU A 55 11.49 13.10 13.11
C LEU A 55 11.41 12.94 14.63
N SER A 56 11.85 13.93 15.41
CA SER A 56 11.64 13.94 16.86
C SER A 56 10.15 13.95 17.20
N LEU A 57 9.37 14.90 16.64
CA LEU A 57 7.92 14.97 16.89
C LEU A 57 7.19 13.68 16.51
N LEU A 58 7.54 13.09 15.35
CA LEU A 58 6.94 11.84 14.89
C LEU A 58 7.34 10.64 15.77
N ALA A 59 8.56 10.62 16.31
CA ALA A 59 9.02 9.55 17.20
C ALA A 59 8.38 9.67 18.59
N ASP A 60 8.26 10.89 19.11
CA ASP A 60 7.62 11.17 20.40
C ASP A 60 6.14 10.76 20.40
N ALA A 61 5.46 10.98 19.27
CA ALA A 61 4.08 10.52 19.05
C ALA A 61 3.96 9.05 18.60
N GLN A 62 5.06 8.28 18.62
CA GLN A 62 5.09 6.87 18.23
C GLN A 62 4.54 6.60 16.82
N LEU A 63 4.72 7.53 15.88
CA LEU A 63 4.37 7.33 14.47
C LEU A 63 5.53 6.71 13.69
N VAL A 64 6.77 6.97 14.14
CA VAL A 64 7.98 6.33 13.61
C VAL A 64 8.80 5.71 14.74
N THR A 65 9.59 4.70 14.38
CA THR A 65 10.61 4.12 15.26
C THR A 65 11.98 4.34 14.67
N LEU A 66 12.97 4.50 15.55
CA LEU A 66 14.37 4.68 15.20
C LEU A 66 15.15 3.39 15.44
N GLU A 67 15.81 2.89 14.40
CA GLU A 67 16.75 1.78 14.46
C GLU A 67 18.17 2.31 14.21
N LYS A 68 19.11 1.96 15.10
CA LYS A 68 20.52 2.29 14.93
C LYS A 68 21.22 1.12 14.24
N GLN A 69 21.78 1.36 13.07
CA GLN A 69 22.60 0.39 12.35
C GLN A 69 23.95 1.02 12.03
N GLY A 70 24.97 0.59 12.76
CA GLY A 70 26.30 1.20 12.69
C GLY A 70 26.27 2.70 13.03
N ARG A 71 26.76 3.53 12.12
CA ARG A 71 26.80 5.00 12.28
C ARG A 71 25.52 5.69 11.84
N HIS A 72 24.62 4.98 11.18
CA HIS A 72 23.42 5.54 10.58
C HIS A 72 22.19 5.26 11.45
N ARG A 73 21.27 6.23 11.41
CA ARG A 73 19.97 6.21 12.06
C ARG A 73 18.92 5.99 10.98
N TYR A 74 18.18 4.90 11.08
CA TYR A 74 17.12 4.54 10.16
C TYR A 74 15.77 4.67 10.84
N TYR A 75 14.79 5.17 10.10
CA TYR A 75 13.44 5.40 10.57
C TYR A 75 12.49 4.50 9.79
N ARG A 76 11.53 3.92 10.49
CA ARG A 76 10.42 3.16 9.89
C ARG A 76 9.11 3.54 10.57
N LEU A 77 7.96 3.25 9.94
CA LEU A 77 6.68 3.40 10.63
C LEU A 77 6.67 2.55 11.90
N ALA A 78 6.12 3.10 12.98
CA ALA A 78 6.16 2.44 14.28
C ALA A 78 5.35 1.15 14.33
N SER A 79 4.26 1.09 13.56
CA SER A 79 3.39 -0.08 13.51
C SER A 79 2.60 -0.18 12.21
N GLN A 80 1.92 -1.33 12.03
CA GLN A 80 1.03 -1.54 10.90
C GLN A 80 -0.24 -0.67 10.99
N GLU A 81 -0.69 -0.34 12.19
CA GLU A 81 -1.83 0.56 12.44
C GLU A 81 -1.52 1.98 11.95
N VAL A 82 -0.28 2.47 12.14
CA VAL A 82 0.15 3.77 11.59
C VAL A 82 0.11 3.75 10.06
N ALA A 83 0.60 2.66 9.44
CA ALA A 83 0.53 2.51 7.98
C ALA A 83 -0.92 2.53 7.47
N GLN A 84 -1.83 1.84 8.15
CA GLN A 84 -3.26 1.81 7.82
C GLN A 84 -3.90 3.20 7.95
N ALA A 85 -3.57 3.95 9.01
CA ALA A 85 -4.08 5.31 9.20
C ALA A 85 -3.63 6.24 8.07
N ILE A 86 -2.35 6.16 7.67
CA ILE A 86 -1.81 6.93 6.53
C ILE A 86 -2.53 6.54 5.24
N ASP A 87 -2.70 5.25 4.96
CA ASP A 87 -3.37 4.77 3.74
C ASP A 87 -4.84 5.20 3.66
N ALA A 88 -5.55 5.16 4.80
CA ALA A 88 -6.92 5.66 4.90
C ALA A 88 -7.00 7.16 4.63
N LEU A 89 -6.07 7.97 5.17
CA LEU A 89 -5.98 9.40 4.86
C LEU A 89 -5.66 9.66 3.39
N MET A 90 -4.79 8.85 2.77
CA MET A 90 -4.51 8.92 1.33
C MET A 90 -5.77 8.64 0.50
N ALA A 91 -6.59 7.67 0.91
CA ALA A 91 -7.87 7.36 0.24
C ALA A 91 -8.90 8.50 0.37
N VAL A 92 -8.94 9.19 1.52
CA VAL A 92 -9.76 10.40 1.69
C VAL A 92 -9.22 11.55 0.83
N ALA A 93 -7.91 11.78 0.85
CA ALA A 93 -7.27 12.84 0.08
C ALA A 93 -7.38 12.62 -1.44
N SER A 94 -7.38 11.37 -1.91
CA SER A 94 -7.52 11.04 -3.34
C SER A 94 -8.91 11.39 -3.89
N ALA A 95 -9.93 11.51 -3.04
CA ALA A 95 -11.25 12.03 -3.42
C ALA A 95 -11.29 13.57 -3.49
N GLY A 96 -10.29 14.26 -2.94
CA GLY A 96 -10.21 15.72 -2.90
C GLY A 96 -9.89 16.38 -4.26
N PRO A 97 -9.79 17.73 -4.30
CA PRO A 97 -9.63 18.49 -5.55
C PRO A 97 -8.44 18.06 -6.41
N LYS A 98 -8.63 18.03 -7.74
CA LYS A 98 -7.60 17.56 -8.72
C LYS A 98 -6.26 18.29 -8.62
N ARG A 99 -6.24 19.56 -8.16
CA ARG A 99 -5.00 20.37 -8.03
C ARG A 99 -3.96 19.79 -7.06
N TYR A 100 -4.37 18.87 -6.19
CA TYR A 100 -3.51 18.18 -5.24
C TYR A 100 -3.10 16.77 -5.69
N ARG A 101 -3.51 16.36 -6.90
CA ARG A 101 -3.18 15.06 -7.48
C ARG A 101 -2.03 15.24 -8.48
N PRO A 102 -0.80 14.81 -8.16
CA PRO A 102 0.29 14.88 -9.12
C PRO A 102 -0.01 13.94 -10.29
N VAL A 103 -0.01 14.48 -11.52
CA VAL A 103 -0.22 13.72 -12.75
C VAL A 103 1.14 13.58 -13.44
N GLY A 104 1.72 12.38 -13.43
CA GLY A 104 3.01 12.14 -14.06
C GLY A 104 3.45 10.67 -14.03
N PRO A 105 4.55 10.29 -14.70
CA PRO A 105 4.97 8.89 -14.83
C PRO A 105 5.21 8.16 -13.50
N LYS A 106 5.62 8.90 -12.45
CA LYS A 106 5.77 8.36 -11.10
C LYS A 106 4.42 7.98 -10.48
N ASP A 107 3.36 8.74 -10.76
CA ASP A 107 1.99 8.41 -10.34
C ASP A 107 1.50 7.16 -11.07
N GLU A 108 1.71 7.07 -12.38
CA GLU A 108 1.31 5.88 -13.16
C GLU A 108 2.05 4.61 -12.70
N ALA A 109 3.35 4.71 -12.41
CA ALA A 109 4.11 3.58 -11.87
C ALA A 109 3.56 3.13 -10.50
N LEU A 110 3.26 4.07 -9.60
CA LEU A 110 2.67 3.77 -8.29
C LEU A 110 1.25 3.20 -8.38
N ARG A 111 0.47 3.64 -9.37
CA ARG A 111 -0.86 3.08 -9.67
C ARG A 111 -0.76 1.68 -10.25
N THR A 112 0.21 1.41 -11.11
CA THR A 112 0.38 0.11 -11.76
C THR A 112 0.70 -0.99 -10.74
N ALA A 113 1.79 -0.82 -9.99
CA ALA A 113 2.20 -1.75 -8.95
C ALA A 113 3.10 -1.04 -7.94
N ARG A 114 2.81 -1.20 -6.65
CA ARG A 114 3.61 -0.62 -5.56
C ARG A 114 3.57 -1.49 -4.31
N THR A 115 4.38 -1.14 -3.33
CA THR A 115 4.22 -1.61 -1.96
C THR A 115 3.32 -0.65 -1.19
N CYS A 116 2.25 -1.16 -0.58
CA CYS A 116 1.39 -0.38 0.32
C CYS A 116 2.05 -0.17 1.68
N TYR A 117 2.65 -1.24 2.22
CA TYR A 117 3.52 -1.21 3.39
C TYR A 117 4.48 -2.40 3.31
N ASP A 118 3.94 -3.61 3.45
CA ASP A 118 4.66 -4.88 3.35
C ASP A 118 3.99 -5.85 2.36
N HIS A 119 2.96 -5.40 1.67
CA HIS A 119 2.20 -6.15 0.68
C HIS A 119 2.03 -5.31 -0.59
N MET A 120 1.68 -5.99 -1.68
CA MET A 120 1.51 -5.37 -2.99
C MET A 120 0.19 -4.60 -3.08
N ALA A 121 0.21 -3.46 -3.78
CA ALA A 121 -0.91 -2.59 -4.09
C ALA A 121 -0.83 -2.08 -5.54
N GLY A 122 -1.85 -1.34 -5.97
CA GLY A 122 -2.06 -0.86 -7.34
C GLY A 122 -2.93 -1.80 -8.17
N LYS A 123 -3.11 -1.46 -9.44
CA LYS A 123 -3.87 -2.21 -10.46
C LYS A 123 -3.54 -3.70 -10.40
N LEU A 124 -2.25 -4.04 -10.40
CA LEU A 124 -1.80 -5.44 -10.34
C LEU A 124 -2.32 -6.18 -9.11
N ALA A 125 -2.25 -5.57 -7.93
CA ALA A 125 -2.68 -6.22 -6.70
C ALA A 125 -4.19 -6.41 -6.64
N VAL A 126 -4.96 -5.44 -7.14
CA VAL A 126 -6.41 -5.54 -7.27
C VAL A 126 -6.78 -6.65 -8.26
N SER A 127 -6.15 -6.68 -9.44
CA SER A 127 -6.43 -7.74 -10.43
C SER A 127 -6.07 -9.13 -9.92
N VAL A 128 -4.98 -9.28 -9.15
CA VAL A 128 -4.66 -10.56 -8.49
C VAL A 128 -5.71 -10.92 -7.45
N ALA A 129 -6.18 -9.97 -6.66
CA ALA A 129 -7.24 -10.20 -5.68
C ALA A 129 -8.55 -10.63 -6.36
N ASP A 130 -8.95 -9.96 -7.44
CA ASP A 130 -10.13 -10.30 -8.23
C ASP A 130 -10.04 -11.72 -8.77
N ALA A 131 -8.91 -12.09 -9.40
CA ALA A 131 -8.71 -13.42 -9.95
C ALA A 131 -8.74 -14.52 -8.88
N LEU A 132 -8.29 -14.21 -7.66
CA LEU A 132 -8.37 -15.14 -6.53
C LEU A 132 -9.80 -15.29 -5.99
N CYS A 133 -10.58 -14.20 -6.01
CA CYS A 133 -12.01 -14.23 -5.68
C CYS A 133 -12.83 -15.00 -6.72
N GLU A 134 -12.58 -14.78 -8.01
CA GLU A 134 -13.25 -15.48 -9.11
C GLU A 134 -13.01 -17.00 -9.07
N LYS A 135 -11.82 -17.41 -8.62
CA LYS A 135 -11.47 -18.83 -8.41
C LYS A 135 -11.92 -19.37 -7.05
N SER A 136 -12.62 -18.58 -6.23
CA SER A 136 -13.04 -18.93 -4.87
C SER A 136 -11.89 -19.34 -3.93
N TYR A 137 -10.66 -18.86 -4.17
CA TYR A 137 -9.52 -19.08 -3.27
C TYR A 137 -9.53 -18.11 -2.09
N VAL A 138 -10.12 -16.93 -2.28
CA VAL A 138 -10.31 -15.93 -1.24
C VAL A 138 -11.73 -15.40 -1.33
N ALA A 139 -12.37 -15.18 -0.19
CA ALA A 139 -13.60 -14.42 -0.09
C ALA A 139 -13.31 -13.07 0.59
N LEU A 140 -13.56 -11.98 -0.13
CA LEU A 140 -13.46 -10.62 0.40
C LEU A 140 -14.85 -10.10 0.76
N SER A 141 -15.00 -9.57 1.97
CA SER A 141 -16.21 -8.91 2.47
C SER A 141 -15.79 -7.76 3.38
N ASP A 142 -16.47 -6.63 3.34
CA ASP A 142 -16.12 -5.35 4.02
C ASP A 142 -15.11 -5.44 5.18
N GLY A 143 -13.82 -5.25 4.87
CA GLY A 143 -12.70 -5.21 5.82
C GLY A 143 -12.16 -6.58 6.28
N ALA A 144 -12.83 -7.67 5.93
CA ALA A 144 -12.45 -9.05 6.19
C ALA A 144 -12.03 -9.78 4.90
N ALA A 145 -11.10 -10.73 5.06
CA ALA A 145 -10.73 -11.64 3.99
C ALA A 145 -10.55 -13.03 4.56
N LEU A 146 -11.20 -14.01 3.94
CA LEU A 146 -11.12 -15.42 4.31
C LEU A 146 -10.44 -16.18 3.18
N VAL A 147 -9.47 -17.02 3.54
CA VAL A 147 -8.84 -17.96 2.62
C VAL A 147 -9.63 -19.25 2.71
N THR A 148 -10.11 -19.77 1.58
CA THR A 148 -10.81 -21.06 1.52
C THR A 148 -9.83 -22.21 1.64
N GLU A 149 -10.32 -23.44 1.85
CA GLU A 149 -9.45 -24.62 1.93
C GLU A 149 -8.69 -24.85 0.61
N GLU A 150 -9.38 -24.66 -0.52
CA GLU A 150 -8.80 -24.73 -1.86
C GLU A 150 -7.74 -23.64 -2.06
N GLY A 151 -8.03 -22.42 -1.61
CA GLY A 151 -7.07 -21.31 -1.63
C GLY A 151 -5.84 -21.63 -0.80
N GLN A 152 -6.02 -22.19 0.39
CA GLN A 152 -4.91 -22.55 1.28
C GLN A 152 -3.98 -23.58 0.63
N LYS A 153 -4.55 -24.60 -0.02
CA LYS A 153 -3.77 -25.57 -0.81
C LYS A 153 -3.02 -24.90 -1.95
N PHE A 154 -3.72 -24.07 -2.75
CA PHE A 154 -3.10 -23.34 -3.86
C PHE A 154 -1.93 -22.47 -3.40
N PHE A 155 -2.07 -21.72 -2.30
CA PHE A 155 -1.01 -20.85 -1.81
C PHE A 155 0.20 -21.64 -1.29
N CYS A 156 -0.04 -22.74 -0.59
CA CYS A 156 1.04 -23.65 -0.16
C CYS A 156 1.80 -24.24 -1.37
N ASP A 157 1.08 -24.75 -2.37
CA ASP A 157 1.66 -25.30 -3.60
C ASP A 157 2.40 -24.23 -4.40
N PHE A 158 1.87 -22.99 -4.41
CA PHE A 158 2.51 -21.85 -5.04
C PHE A 158 3.78 -21.40 -4.31
N GLY A 159 3.98 -21.82 -3.06
CA GLY A 159 5.17 -21.51 -2.25
C GLY A 159 5.00 -20.35 -1.27
N VAL A 160 3.76 -20.07 -0.84
CA VAL A 160 3.44 -19.10 0.21
C VAL A 160 3.11 -19.87 1.49
N ASP A 161 3.93 -19.72 2.52
CA ASP A 161 3.70 -20.38 3.80
C ASP A 161 2.59 -19.65 4.59
N LEU A 162 1.44 -20.31 4.72
CA LEU A 162 0.28 -19.82 5.45
C LEU A 162 0.10 -20.50 6.82
N LYS A 163 1.12 -21.18 7.33
CA LYS A 163 1.02 -21.89 8.61
C LYS A 163 0.51 -20.96 9.72
N PRO A 164 -0.47 -21.42 10.52
CA PRO A 164 -1.00 -20.65 11.63
C PRO A 164 0.09 -20.46 12.68
N ASP A 165 0.67 -19.28 12.68
CA ASP A 165 1.62 -18.89 13.71
C ASP A 165 0.83 -18.42 14.95
N ASN A 166 0.62 -19.33 15.90
CA ASN A 166 -0.18 -19.12 17.13
C ASN A 166 0.36 -17.99 18.03
N VAL A 167 1.56 -17.46 17.74
CA VAL A 167 2.21 -16.40 18.49
C VAL A 167 1.91 -15.00 17.90
N SER A 168 1.59 -14.92 16.60
CA SER A 168 1.47 -13.64 15.90
C SER A 168 0.03 -13.14 15.87
N LYS A 169 -0.22 -11.95 16.45
CA LYS A 169 -1.51 -11.22 16.36
C LYS A 169 -1.87 -10.75 14.94
N ARG A 170 -0.95 -10.85 13.98
CA ARG A 170 -1.19 -10.46 12.58
C ARG A 170 -2.21 -11.41 11.91
N PRO A 171 -3.28 -10.88 11.28
CA PRO A 171 -4.27 -11.71 10.60
C PRO A 171 -3.68 -12.44 9.40
N LEU A 172 -4.21 -13.63 9.12
CA LEU A 172 -3.82 -14.44 7.97
C LEU A 172 -4.05 -13.68 6.66
N CYS A 173 -5.26 -13.17 6.47
CA CYS A 173 -5.64 -12.37 5.32
C CYS A 173 -6.52 -11.20 5.79
N ARG A 174 -6.43 -10.07 5.09
CA ARG A 174 -7.28 -8.89 5.33
C ARG A 174 -7.53 -8.19 3.99
N ALA A 175 -8.72 -7.61 3.82
CA ALA A 175 -9.01 -6.67 2.75
C ALA A 175 -8.36 -5.31 3.05
N CYS A 176 -7.49 -4.83 2.16
CA CYS A 176 -6.90 -3.49 2.23
C CYS A 176 -7.47 -2.65 1.08
N LEU A 177 -7.87 -1.40 1.35
CA LEU A 177 -8.45 -0.54 0.33
C LEU A 177 -7.32 0.15 -0.45
N ASP A 178 -7.22 -0.13 -1.74
CA ASP A 178 -6.26 0.55 -2.59
C ASP A 178 -6.73 1.99 -2.86
N TRP A 179 -5.97 3.01 -2.44
CA TRP A 179 -6.35 4.41 -2.63
C TRP A 179 -6.39 4.86 -4.11
N SER A 180 -5.61 4.21 -4.99
CA SER A 180 -5.52 4.58 -6.41
C SER A 180 -6.65 4.00 -7.25
N GLU A 181 -7.03 2.76 -6.97
CA GLU A 181 -8.06 2.00 -7.68
C GLU A 181 -9.41 2.02 -6.95
N ARG A 182 -9.43 2.41 -5.67
CA ARG A 182 -10.60 2.41 -4.77
C ARG A 182 -11.26 1.03 -4.66
N ARG A 183 -10.44 -0.02 -4.71
CA ARG A 183 -10.85 -1.43 -4.68
C ARG A 183 -10.02 -2.21 -3.67
N MET A 184 -10.57 -3.32 -3.19
CA MET A 184 -9.90 -4.14 -2.18
C MET A 184 -8.79 -4.98 -2.80
N HIS A 185 -7.64 -5.04 -2.12
CA HIS A 185 -6.55 -5.96 -2.39
C HIS A 185 -6.15 -6.73 -1.12
N LEU A 186 -5.21 -7.66 -1.24
CA LEU A 186 -4.86 -8.58 -0.15
C LEU A 186 -3.73 -8.02 0.72
N ALA A 187 -3.99 -7.97 2.02
CA ALA A 187 -3.02 -7.69 3.08
C ALA A 187 -2.98 -8.82 4.11
N GLY A 188 -2.31 -8.61 5.24
CA GLY A 188 -2.08 -9.65 6.24
C GLY A 188 -0.90 -10.54 5.87
N LYS A 189 -0.79 -11.72 6.48
CA LYS A 189 0.31 -12.67 6.20
C LYS A 189 0.31 -13.11 4.73
N LEU A 190 -0.87 -13.37 4.15
CA LEU A 190 -1.03 -13.73 2.76
C LEU A 190 -0.50 -12.63 1.82
N GLY A 191 -0.93 -11.38 2.02
CA GLY A 191 -0.48 -10.27 1.17
C GLY A 191 1.03 -10.05 1.19
N ALA A 192 1.66 -10.19 2.36
CA ALA A 192 3.12 -10.11 2.48
C ALA A 192 3.81 -11.32 1.83
N GLY A 193 3.35 -12.53 2.12
CA GLY A 193 3.90 -13.76 1.55
C GLY A 193 3.78 -13.81 0.03
N LEU A 194 2.70 -13.28 -0.56
CA LEU A 194 2.57 -13.13 -2.01
C LEU A 194 3.60 -12.14 -2.57
N LEU A 195 3.81 -10.98 -1.93
CA LEU A 195 4.84 -10.03 -2.38
C LEU A 195 6.24 -10.65 -2.32
N ASP A 196 6.56 -11.35 -1.23
CA ASP A 196 7.83 -12.06 -1.08
C ASP A 196 7.99 -13.13 -2.15
N ARG A 197 6.95 -13.91 -2.42
CA ARG A 197 6.95 -14.94 -3.45
C ARG A 197 7.12 -14.36 -4.85
N PHE A 198 6.40 -13.30 -5.20
CA PHE A 198 6.54 -12.63 -6.50
C PHE A 198 7.93 -12.04 -6.68
N THR A 199 8.53 -11.52 -5.62
CA THR A 199 9.91 -11.01 -5.64
C THR A 199 10.91 -12.15 -5.81
N ALA A 200 10.74 -13.26 -5.08
CA ALA A 200 11.60 -14.44 -5.18
C ALA A 200 11.56 -15.12 -6.55
N LEU A 201 10.40 -15.11 -7.20
CA LEU A 201 10.23 -15.59 -8.59
C LEU A 201 10.74 -14.58 -9.64
N GLY A 202 11.17 -13.38 -9.21
CA GLY A 202 11.60 -12.31 -10.10
C GLY A 202 10.46 -11.71 -10.93
N TRP A 203 9.20 -11.89 -10.53
CA TRP A 203 8.03 -11.36 -11.24
C TRP A 203 7.87 -9.86 -11.04
N VAL A 204 8.24 -9.39 -9.85
CA VAL A 204 8.30 -7.96 -9.52
C VAL A 204 9.66 -7.62 -8.92
N ALA A 205 10.10 -6.39 -9.13
CA ALA A 205 11.34 -5.86 -8.57
C ALA A 205 11.10 -4.48 -7.95
N ARG A 206 11.70 -4.23 -6.78
CA ARG A 206 11.64 -2.92 -6.13
C ARG A 206 12.46 -1.89 -6.90
N ILE A 207 11.92 -0.68 -7.05
CA ILE A 207 12.64 0.47 -7.60
C ILE A 207 13.24 1.26 -6.43
N SER A 208 14.56 1.47 -6.46
CA SER A 208 15.30 2.14 -5.39
C SER A 208 14.69 3.48 -4.98
N GLU A 209 14.65 3.74 -3.68
CA GLU A 209 14.11 4.98 -3.07
C GLU A 209 12.65 5.32 -3.47
N THR A 210 11.87 4.32 -3.89
CA THR A 210 10.45 4.48 -4.21
C THR A 210 9.62 3.31 -3.69
N ARG A 211 8.31 3.52 -3.62
CA ARG A 211 7.34 2.44 -3.35
C ARG A 211 6.97 1.64 -4.59
N ALA A 212 7.35 2.09 -5.78
CA ALA A 212 6.92 1.48 -7.02
C ALA A 212 7.61 0.12 -7.24
N LEU A 213 6.85 -0.81 -7.80
CA LEU A 213 7.31 -2.12 -8.21
C LEU A 213 7.35 -2.17 -9.73
N ARG A 214 8.48 -2.61 -10.28
CA ARG A 214 8.60 -2.92 -11.70
C ARG A 214 8.15 -4.35 -11.93
N VAL A 215 7.16 -4.56 -12.79
CA VAL A 215 6.81 -5.88 -13.28
C VAL A 215 7.80 -6.30 -14.36
N THR A 216 8.38 -7.48 -14.23
CA THR A 216 9.36 -8.02 -15.18
C THR A 216 8.65 -8.78 -16.29
N PRO A 217 9.29 -9.01 -17.46
CA PRO A 217 8.71 -9.85 -18.51
C PRO A 217 8.32 -11.26 -18.01
N ALA A 218 9.12 -11.85 -17.13
CA ALA A 218 8.81 -13.13 -16.49
C ALA A 218 7.54 -13.03 -15.61
N GLY A 219 7.38 -11.92 -14.89
CA GLY A 219 6.19 -11.64 -14.11
C GLY A 219 4.93 -11.53 -14.95
N GLU A 220 4.99 -10.88 -16.11
CA GLU A 220 3.83 -10.78 -17.01
C GLU A 220 3.32 -12.16 -17.44
N VAL A 221 4.24 -13.05 -17.80
CA VAL A 221 3.92 -14.43 -18.14
C VAL A 221 3.37 -15.16 -16.92
N GLY A 222 4.06 -15.07 -15.77
CA GLY A 222 3.69 -15.73 -14.53
C GLY A 222 2.30 -15.36 -14.02
N PHE A 223 2.00 -14.05 -13.96
CA PHE A 223 0.69 -13.57 -13.53
C PHE A 223 -0.43 -14.06 -14.46
N ARG A 224 -0.17 -14.10 -15.77
CA ARG A 224 -1.12 -14.64 -16.74
C ARG A 224 -1.32 -16.15 -16.57
N THR A 225 -0.25 -16.92 -16.46
CA THR A 225 -0.35 -18.39 -16.39
C THR A 225 -0.90 -18.89 -15.07
N THR A 226 -0.56 -18.26 -13.96
CA THR A 226 -0.93 -18.72 -12.61
C THR A 226 -2.26 -18.12 -12.17
N PHE A 227 -2.44 -16.82 -12.34
CA PHE A 227 -3.64 -16.13 -11.86
C PHE A 227 -4.69 -15.94 -12.96
N GLY A 228 -4.31 -16.03 -14.25
CA GLY A 228 -5.24 -15.84 -15.36
C GLY A 228 -5.44 -14.37 -15.74
N LEU A 229 -4.52 -13.48 -15.36
CA LEU A 229 -4.68 -12.06 -15.65
C LEU A 229 -4.70 -11.78 -17.17
N PRO A 230 -5.64 -10.97 -17.67
CA PRO A 230 -5.71 -10.61 -19.09
C PRO A 230 -4.55 -9.68 -19.47
N LEU A 231 -4.12 -9.68 -20.73
CA LEU A 231 -3.02 -8.82 -21.20
C LEU A 231 -3.25 -7.33 -20.90
N GLU A 232 -4.51 -6.92 -20.84
CA GLU A 232 -4.97 -5.56 -20.58
C GLU A 232 -5.01 -5.15 -19.11
N TRP A 233 -4.61 -5.98 -18.14
CA TRP A 233 -4.55 -5.57 -16.73
C TRP A 233 -3.67 -4.31 -16.51
N ARG A 234 -2.75 -4.06 -17.46
CA ARG A 234 -1.86 -2.88 -17.49
C ARG A 234 -2.46 -1.65 -18.17
N LEU A 235 -3.51 -1.82 -18.97
CA LEU A 235 -4.20 -0.71 -19.60
C LEU A 235 -5.03 -0.01 -18.54
N SER A 236 -4.85 1.31 -18.41
CA SER A 236 -5.79 2.14 -17.68
C SER A 236 -7.20 1.85 -18.19
N SER A 237 -8.18 1.65 -17.29
CA SER A 237 -9.59 1.64 -17.71
C SER A 237 -9.81 2.78 -18.70
N PRO A 238 -10.49 2.55 -19.84
CA PRO A 238 -10.94 3.63 -20.68
C PRO A 238 -11.67 4.60 -19.76
N ALA A 239 -11.23 5.86 -19.73
CA ALA A 239 -11.97 6.91 -19.05
C ALA A 239 -13.44 6.77 -19.47
N GLU A 240 -14.35 6.72 -18.48
CA GLU A 240 -15.79 6.73 -18.71
C GLU A 240 -16.07 7.67 -19.88
N THR A 241 -16.52 7.11 -21.00
CA THR A 241 -17.03 7.87 -22.11
C THR A 241 -18.10 8.78 -21.54
N LYS A 242 -17.77 10.07 -21.43
CA LYS A 242 -18.75 11.13 -21.18
C LYS A 242 -19.83 10.96 -22.23
N ASN A 243 -20.98 10.48 -21.78
CA ASN A 243 -22.18 10.50 -22.57
C ASN A 243 -22.74 11.93 -22.48
N ASP A 244 -22.08 12.87 -23.16
CA ASP A 244 -22.63 14.19 -23.43
C ASP A 244 -23.66 14.01 -24.55
N GLY A 245 -24.92 13.81 -24.16
CA GLY A 245 -25.98 13.51 -25.12
C GLY A 245 -27.36 13.39 -24.51
N CYS A 246 -27.82 14.42 -23.77
CA CYS A 246 -29.25 14.62 -23.56
C CYS A 246 -29.56 16.12 -23.70
N GLU A 247 -29.64 16.58 -24.94
CA GLU A 247 -30.30 17.85 -25.27
C GLU A 247 -31.81 17.70 -25.03
N SER A 248 -32.25 18.41 -23.99
CA SER A 248 -33.52 19.13 -23.89
C SER A 248 -34.43 19.10 -25.12
N ARG A 249 -35.56 18.38 -25.00
CA ARG A 249 -36.83 18.79 -25.60
C ARG A 249 -37.89 18.83 -24.51
N HIS A 250 -38.24 20.04 -24.06
CA HIS A 250 -39.53 20.31 -23.45
C HIS A 250 -40.16 21.44 -24.29
N LEU A 251 -41.30 21.09 -24.87
CA LEU A 251 -42.36 22.02 -25.24
C LEU A 251 -43.08 22.47 -23.96
#